data_AF-A0A024VG72-F1
#
_entry.id   AF-A0A024VG72-F1
#
_cell.length_a   1.000
_cell.length_b   1.000
_cell.length_c   1.000
_cell.angle_alpha   90.00
_cell.angle_beta   90.00
_cell.angle_gamma   90.00
#
_symmetry.space_group_name_H-M   'P 1'
#
loop_
_entity.id
_entity.type
_entity.pdbx_description
1 polymer ?
#
loop_
_entity_poly.entity_id
_entity_poly.type
_entity_poly.pdbx_seq_one_letter_code
_entity_poly.pdbx_strand_id
1 'polypeptide(L)'
;MSTQGGSGVGSGADKYDDAKDFLDKIGQKVYDEIVKKGVAETYKGELKGNLTSSTFFVRETVSSLDPCQLESKYTELISGSGVAGGSGGSLASGVAARGDPCKKDTNGNDVDRFSVKEQAEYDNKKMKCSNGKNEGACAPFRRLHLCNKNMVKMDTNNDDSSKAKHNLLVDVCMAAKYEGETLTRYHPQYQNKYGDSQICTVLARSFADIGDIVRGRDLYRRDKGEETKLENNLKEIFKQIHEDVMKTSDKNGELKTRYQDDNGGNYYQLREDWWTANRETVWKAITCSADRVNAYFRKTCNEDGTSSCAIHQCRCQKKDGRHDSDQVPTYFDYVPQYLRWFEEWAEDFCRKKNKKVENAKNKCRGKDKYNQERYCSLNGCDCTKTVRARGKLRYGNRCIDCLYACYPYVDWIDNQRKQFLKQKEEFEKQVKKYKTEISDGVGSGSSRKTRAASTTNYEEYEKKFYDELKAKYEDEGLNKFLEKLSDEEVCKIFKEKEEGRIDFKN
;
A
#
# COMPACT_ATOMS: atom_id res chain seq x y z
N MET A 1 56.23 -2.99 2.53
CA MET A 1 55.79 -2.96 1.12
C MET A 1 55.30 -4.34 0.76
N SER A 2 53.99 -4.54 0.78
CA SER A 2 53.36 -5.76 0.25
C SER A 2 52.11 -5.33 -0.50
N THR A 3 52.03 -5.82 -1.72
CA THR A 3 51.32 -5.30 -2.88
C THR A 3 49.82 -5.58 -2.84
N GLN A 4 49.08 -4.61 -3.40
CA GLN A 4 47.66 -4.66 -3.73
C GLN A 4 47.32 -5.88 -4.59
N GLY A 5 46.34 -6.66 -4.15
CA GLY A 5 45.59 -7.60 -4.98
C GLY A 5 44.24 -6.99 -5.31
N GLY A 6 44.12 -6.43 -6.51
CA GLY A 6 42.84 -6.00 -7.06
C GLY A 6 41.99 -7.21 -7.41
N SER A 7 40.84 -7.35 -6.75
CA SER A 7 39.81 -8.30 -7.13
C SER A 7 38.79 -7.60 -8.01
N GLY A 8 38.70 -8.08 -9.24
CA GLY A 8 37.91 -7.52 -10.32
C GLY A 8 36.43 -7.37 -10.00
N VAL A 9 35.87 -6.36 -10.67
CA VAL A 9 34.44 -6.09 -10.80
C VAL A 9 33.77 -7.30 -11.44
N GLY A 10 33.25 -8.19 -10.59
CA GLY A 10 32.26 -9.18 -11.01
C GLY A 10 30.91 -8.50 -11.14
N SER A 11 30.28 -8.62 -12.32
CA SER A 11 28.88 -8.27 -12.55
C SER A 11 28.00 -8.99 -11.53
N GLY A 12 27.57 -8.27 -10.50
CA GLY A 12 26.79 -8.83 -9.40
C GLY A 12 25.47 -9.36 -9.91
N ALA A 13 25.21 -10.65 -9.69
CA ALA A 13 23.86 -11.19 -9.74
C ALA A 13 22.99 -10.36 -8.79
N ASP A 14 21.97 -9.68 -9.32
CA ASP A 14 21.00 -8.93 -8.52
C ASP A 14 20.31 -9.88 -7.53
N LYS A 15 20.84 -9.97 -6.31
CA LYS A 15 20.31 -10.82 -5.25
C LYS A 15 19.11 -10.10 -4.64
N TYR A 16 17.93 -10.63 -4.92
CA TYR A 16 16.67 -10.23 -4.31
C TYR A 16 16.28 -11.24 -3.25
N ASP A 17 16.04 -10.77 -2.03
CA ASP A 17 15.78 -11.67 -0.90
C ASP A 17 14.36 -12.26 -0.97
N ASP A 18 13.36 -11.43 -1.27
CA ASP A 18 11.95 -11.79 -1.38
C ASP A 18 11.19 -10.87 -2.37
N ALA A 19 9.85 -10.96 -2.42
CA ALA A 19 9.04 -10.14 -3.32
C ALA A 19 8.99 -8.67 -2.92
N LYS A 20 8.97 -8.34 -1.62
CA LYS A 20 9.02 -6.95 -1.18
C LYS A 20 10.33 -6.28 -1.56
N ASP A 21 11.45 -6.96 -1.33
CA ASP A 21 12.78 -6.47 -1.71
C ASP A 21 12.91 -6.34 -3.22
N PHE A 22 12.35 -7.30 -3.97
CA PHE A 22 12.24 -7.22 -5.42
C PHE A 22 11.50 -5.98 -5.91
N LEU A 23 10.27 -5.77 -5.44
CA LEU A 23 9.43 -4.64 -5.84
C LEU A 23 10.06 -3.31 -5.42
N ASP A 24 10.53 -3.18 -4.17
CA ASP A 24 11.08 -1.93 -3.64
C ASP A 24 12.37 -1.53 -4.36
N LYS A 25 13.24 -2.48 -4.72
CA LYS A 25 14.48 -2.21 -5.48
C LYS A 25 14.19 -1.70 -6.89
N ILE A 26 13.20 -2.28 -7.57
CA ILE A 26 12.77 -1.76 -8.88
C ILE A 26 12.11 -0.39 -8.72
N GLY A 27 11.24 -0.22 -7.71
CA GLY A 27 10.63 1.07 -7.38
C GLY A 27 11.67 2.15 -7.09
N GLN A 28 12.76 1.81 -6.40
CA GLN A 28 13.88 2.73 -6.18
C GLN A 28 14.53 3.18 -7.49
N LYS A 29 14.76 2.26 -8.43
CA LYS A 29 15.32 2.64 -9.74
C LYS A 29 14.40 3.58 -10.50
N VAL A 30 13.10 3.27 -10.51
CA VAL A 30 12.08 4.12 -11.14
C VAL A 30 12.06 5.50 -10.50
N TYR A 31 12.11 5.57 -9.16
CA TYR A 31 12.24 6.83 -8.43
C TYR A 31 13.51 7.59 -8.81
N ASP A 32 14.66 6.94 -8.79
CA ASP A 32 15.93 7.57 -9.11
C ASP A 32 15.95 8.10 -10.57
N GLU A 33 15.28 7.43 -11.50
CA GLU A 33 15.19 7.86 -12.89
C GLU A 33 14.20 9.00 -13.12
N ILE A 34 12.99 8.91 -12.56
CA ILE A 34 11.92 9.90 -12.80
C ILE A 34 12.09 11.13 -11.91
N VAL A 35 12.53 10.93 -10.68
CA VAL A 35 12.61 12.01 -9.69
C VAL A 35 14.00 12.60 -9.64
N LYS A 36 15.03 11.81 -9.31
CA LYS A 36 16.38 12.35 -9.09
C LYS A 36 17.07 12.80 -10.38
N LYS A 37 16.83 12.09 -11.49
CA LYS A 37 17.38 12.41 -12.81
C LYS A 37 16.39 13.19 -13.68
N GLY A 38 15.13 13.32 -13.26
CA GLY A 38 14.08 13.97 -14.02
C GLY A 38 13.87 15.44 -13.66
N VAL A 39 12.94 16.07 -14.36
CA VAL A 39 12.66 17.51 -14.23
C VAL A 39 11.83 17.82 -12.99
N ALA A 40 11.23 16.83 -12.34
CA ALA A 40 10.40 17.00 -11.13
C ALA A 40 11.16 17.72 -9.99
N GLU A 41 12.46 17.46 -9.82
CA GLU A 41 13.27 18.13 -8.79
C GLU A 41 13.41 19.64 -9.05
N THR A 42 13.30 20.08 -10.31
CA THR A 42 13.37 21.50 -10.71
C THR A 42 12.18 22.31 -10.18
N TYR A 43 11.00 21.69 -10.04
CA TYR A 43 9.75 22.36 -9.66
C TYR A 43 9.27 22.03 -8.25
N LYS A 44 10.02 21.17 -7.54
CA LYS A 44 9.72 20.74 -6.18
C LYS A 44 9.47 21.89 -5.21
N GLY A 45 10.23 22.99 -5.32
CA GLY A 45 10.06 24.16 -4.47
C GLY A 45 8.70 24.85 -4.63
N GLU A 46 8.15 24.89 -5.85
CA GLU A 46 6.87 25.54 -6.13
C GLU A 46 5.68 24.71 -5.63
N LEU A 47 5.84 23.38 -5.56
CA LEU A 47 4.81 22.42 -5.15
C LEU A 47 4.91 21.98 -3.68
N LYS A 48 6.03 22.24 -3.02
CA LYS A 48 6.23 21.88 -1.61
C LYS A 48 5.20 22.61 -0.74
N GLY A 49 4.37 21.82 -0.07
CA GLY A 49 3.42 22.30 0.91
C GLY A 49 4.12 22.71 2.20
N ASN A 50 3.48 23.60 2.96
CA ASN A 50 3.96 24.09 4.23
C ASN A 50 2.77 24.10 5.21
N LEU A 51 2.85 23.24 6.22
CA LEU A 51 1.76 23.05 7.21
C LEU A 51 1.43 24.34 7.98
N THR A 52 2.41 25.20 8.25
CA THR A 52 2.18 26.49 8.96
C THR A 52 1.53 27.54 8.06
N SER A 53 1.57 27.34 6.74
CA SER A 53 1.03 28.27 5.74
C SER A 53 -0.39 27.92 5.31
N SER A 54 -1.01 26.89 5.88
CA SER A 54 -2.41 26.53 5.63
C SER A 54 -3.37 27.60 6.15
N THR A 55 -4.49 27.81 5.46
CA THR A 55 -5.57 28.71 5.90
C THR A 55 -6.42 28.11 7.00
N PHE A 56 -6.27 26.82 7.30
CA PHE A 56 -7.10 26.16 8.31
C PHE A 56 -6.79 26.63 9.72
N PHE A 57 -5.56 27.10 9.95
CA PHE A 57 -5.10 27.45 11.28
C PHE A 57 -4.88 28.94 11.43
N VAL A 58 -5.22 29.48 12.59
CA VAL A 58 -4.86 30.85 12.98
C VAL A 58 -3.33 30.92 12.99
N ARG A 59 -2.79 31.87 12.23
CA ARG A 59 -1.34 32.03 11.96
C ARG A 59 -0.48 32.06 13.24
N GLU A 60 -1.03 32.59 14.33
CA GLU A 60 -0.36 32.72 15.63
C GLU A 60 -0.26 31.40 16.40
N THR A 61 -0.97 30.36 15.97
CA THR A 61 -1.17 29.12 16.75
C THR A 61 -0.44 27.91 16.16
N VAL A 62 0.20 28.04 15.00
CA VAL A 62 0.92 26.95 14.32
C VAL A 62 2.35 27.38 14.00
N SER A 63 3.28 26.96 14.86
CA SER A 63 4.71 27.24 14.74
C SER A 63 5.52 26.05 14.23
N SER A 64 4.88 24.92 13.92
CA SER A 64 5.58 23.68 13.58
C SER A 64 5.29 23.17 12.17
N LEU A 65 6.35 22.75 11.49
CA LEU A 65 6.32 21.96 10.27
C LEU A 65 6.20 20.45 10.54
N ASP A 66 6.17 20.05 11.82
CA ASP A 66 6.09 18.65 12.22
C ASP A 66 4.63 18.18 12.26
N PRO A 67 4.21 17.29 11.34
CA PRO A 67 2.84 16.76 11.35
C PRO A 67 2.52 15.96 12.62
N CYS A 68 3.51 15.44 13.34
CA CYS A 68 3.30 14.72 14.60
C CYS A 68 2.84 15.66 15.72
N GLN A 69 3.21 16.95 15.66
CA GLN A 69 2.87 17.96 16.67
C GLN A 69 1.50 18.63 16.44
N LEU A 70 0.80 18.30 15.36
CA LEU A 70 -0.50 18.89 15.01
C LEU A 70 -1.71 18.15 15.60
N GLU A 71 -1.54 17.31 16.63
CA GLU A 71 -2.61 16.48 17.19
C GLU A 71 -3.85 17.27 17.60
N SER A 72 -3.67 18.31 18.44
CA SER A 72 -4.78 19.18 18.88
C SER A 72 -5.47 19.87 17.71
N LYS A 73 -4.70 20.32 16.71
CA LYS A 73 -5.21 20.95 15.49
C LYS A 73 -6.05 19.99 14.67
N TYR A 74 -5.60 18.74 14.52
CA TYR A 74 -6.38 17.71 13.84
C TYR A 74 -7.66 17.36 14.60
N THR A 75 -7.62 17.29 15.93
CA THR A 75 -8.83 17.09 16.75
C THR A 75 -9.85 18.22 16.54
N GLU A 76 -9.41 19.46 16.46
CA GLU A 76 -10.28 20.60 16.12
C GLU A 76 -10.83 20.48 14.69
N LEU A 77 -10.01 20.10 13.70
CA LEU A 77 -10.46 19.87 12.31
C LEU A 77 -11.52 18.77 12.22
N ILE A 78 -11.42 17.72 13.04
CA ILE A 78 -12.43 16.64 13.09
C ILE A 78 -13.80 17.20 13.47
N SER A 79 -13.86 18.00 14.53
CA SER A 79 -15.12 18.51 15.08
C SER A 79 -15.64 19.75 14.37
N GLY A 80 -14.79 20.45 13.59
CA GLY A 80 -15.08 21.78 13.04
C GLY A 80 -15.37 22.82 14.11
N SER A 81 -15.03 22.51 15.36
CA SER A 81 -15.22 23.41 16.49
C SER A 81 -14.03 24.36 16.57
N GLY A 82 -13.96 25.31 15.64
CA GLY A 82 -13.42 26.61 16.03
C GLY A 82 -14.40 27.16 17.05
N VAL A 83 -14.01 27.24 18.33
CA VAL A 83 -14.92 27.65 19.41
C VAL A 83 -15.58 28.97 19.02
N ALA A 84 -16.88 28.93 18.74
CA ALA A 84 -17.68 30.13 18.56
C ALA A 84 -17.72 30.86 19.91
N GLY A 85 -16.98 31.97 20.01
CA GLY A 85 -17.17 32.95 21.09
C GLY A 85 -16.27 32.84 22.33
N GLY A 86 -15.05 32.30 22.24
CA GLY A 86 -14.09 32.38 23.34
C GLY A 86 -12.65 32.29 22.86
N SER A 87 -11.82 33.28 23.22
CA SER A 87 -10.40 33.37 22.88
C SER A 87 -9.64 32.08 23.22
N GLY A 88 -9.25 31.28 22.21
CA GLY A 88 -8.44 30.07 22.43
C GLY A 88 -8.47 29.00 21.33
N GLY A 89 -9.36 29.08 20.34
CA GLY A 89 -9.41 28.12 19.23
C GLY A 89 -8.26 28.30 18.22
N SER A 90 -7.79 27.19 17.63
CA SER A 90 -6.70 27.19 16.67
C SER A 90 -7.13 27.33 15.22
N LEU A 91 -8.41 27.08 14.93
CA LEU A 91 -8.95 27.09 13.57
C LEU A 91 -9.36 28.48 13.13
N ALA A 92 -9.13 28.78 11.85
CA ALA A 92 -9.65 29.98 11.22
C ALA A 92 -11.19 29.94 11.13
N SER A 93 -11.82 31.11 11.11
CA SER A 93 -13.26 31.24 10.95
C SER A 93 -13.71 30.67 9.59
N GLY A 94 -14.83 29.92 9.58
CA GLY A 94 -15.41 29.35 8.37
C GLY A 94 -14.82 28.00 7.93
N VAL A 95 -13.81 27.46 8.62
CA VAL A 95 -13.25 26.13 8.32
C VAL A 95 -14.26 25.04 8.64
N ALA A 96 -14.69 24.31 7.62
CA ALA A 96 -15.64 23.21 7.78
C ALA A 96 -15.01 21.99 8.49
N ALA A 97 -15.83 21.28 9.26
CA ALA A 97 -15.45 20.02 9.90
C ALA A 97 -15.04 18.97 8.84
N ARG A 98 -13.83 18.41 8.99
CA ARG A 98 -13.35 17.30 8.17
C ARG A 98 -13.95 15.97 8.62
N GLY A 99 -14.32 15.85 9.89
CA GLY A 99 -14.70 14.58 10.50
C GLY A 99 -13.50 13.65 10.69
N ASP A 100 -13.73 12.58 11.43
CA ASP A 100 -12.71 11.60 11.79
C ASP A 100 -12.23 10.85 10.53
N PRO A 101 -10.90 10.79 10.25
CA PRO A 101 -10.37 10.10 9.08
C PRO A 101 -10.70 8.61 9.01
N CYS A 102 -10.94 7.96 10.15
CA CYS A 102 -11.12 6.52 10.29
C CYS A 102 -12.56 6.10 10.58
N LYS A 103 -13.41 6.98 11.12
CA LYS A 103 -14.81 6.67 11.48
C LYS A 103 -15.80 7.01 10.35
N LYS A 104 -16.91 6.27 10.35
CA LYS A 104 -18.04 6.33 9.39
C LYS A 104 -17.73 5.67 8.04
N ASP A 105 -18.49 4.63 7.70
CA ASP A 105 -18.69 4.19 6.32
C ASP A 105 -19.62 5.16 5.57
N THR A 106 -19.90 4.88 4.30
CA THR A 106 -20.85 5.62 3.45
C THR A 106 -22.24 5.75 4.06
N ASN A 107 -22.57 4.91 5.05
CA ASN A 107 -23.85 4.83 5.73
C ASN A 107 -23.80 5.43 7.15
N GLY A 108 -22.66 6.00 7.57
CA GLY A 108 -22.49 6.68 8.84
C GLY A 108 -22.10 5.79 10.03
N ASN A 109 -21.80 4.51 9.83
CA ASN A 109 -21.47 3.57 10.91
C ASN A 109 -19.97 3.52 11.21
N ASP A 110 -19.60 3.38 12.48
CA ASP A 110 -18.21 3.08 12.85
C ASP A 110 -17.76 1.75 12.22
N VAL A 111 -16.53 1.73 11.71
CA VAL A 111 -15.99 0.61 10.94
C VAL A 111 -15.00 -0.14 11.82
N ASP A 112 -15.25 -1.42 12.12
CA ASP A 112 -14.30 -2.29 12.82
C ASP A 112 -13.18 -2.72 11.86
N ARG A 113 -12.35 -1.74 11.51
CA ARG A 113 -11.32 -1.78 10.48
C ARG A 113 -10.32 -2.95 10.60
N PHE A 114 -10.14 -3.49 11.80
CA PHE A 114 -9.19 -4.57 12.08
C PHE A 114 -9.85 -5.77 12.73
N SER A 115 -11.16 -5.91 12.54
CA SER A 115 -11.87 -7.09 13.01
C SER A 115 -11.25 -8.31 12.38
N VAL A 116 -10.56 -9.10 13.20
CA VAL A 116 -10.05 -10.41 12.80
C VAL A 116 -11.19 -11.29 12.24
N LYS A 117 -12.41 -11.07 12.73
CA LYS A 117 -13.63 -11.73 12.26
C LYS A 117 -14.03 -11.23 10.87
N GLU A 118 -14.15 -9.91 10.67
CA GLU A 118 -14.54 -9.35 9.36
C GLU A 118 -13.48 -9.61 8.30
N GLN A 119 -12.19 -9.57 8.66
CA GLN A 119 -11.11 -9.96 7.76
C GLN A 119 -11.25 -11.43 7.35
N ALA A 120 -11.50 -12.33 8.31
CA ALA A 120 -11.74 -13.74 8.00
C ALA A 120 -13.00 -13.93 7.13
N GLU A 121 -14.08 -13.19 7.39
CA GLU A 121 -15.27 -13.21 6.53
C GLU A 121 -14.96 -12.70 5.12
N TYR A 122 -14.15 -11.66 5.00
CA TYR A 122 -13.70 -11.11 3.74
C TYR A 122 -12.87 -12.13 2.95
N ASP A 123 -11.91 -12.80 3.60
CA ASP A 123 -11.09 -13.85 3.00
C ASP A 123 -11.91 -15.08 2.59
N ASN A 124 -12.94 -15.40 3.37
CA ASN A 124 -13.86 -16.52 3.10
C ASN A 124 -14.89 -16.17 2.02
N LYS A 125 -15.05 -14.90 1.67
CA LYS A 125 -15.92 -14.43 0.58
C LYS A 125 -15.10 -14.26 -0.71
N LYS A 126 -15.77 -14.26 -1.85
CA LYS A 126 -15.14 -13.87 -3.13
C LYS A 126 -14.83 -12.36 -3.05
N MET A 127 -13.55 -11.99 -2.91
CA MET A 127 -13.12 -10.58 -2.86
C MET A 127 -13.75 -9.77 -4.00
N LYS A 128 -14.17 -8.53 -3.68
CA LYS A 128 -14.50 -7.52 -4.69
C LYS A 128 -13.18 -7.04 -5.29
N CYS A 129 -12.99 -7.26 -6.60
CA CYS A 129 -11.84 -6.73 -7.34
C CYS A 129 -12.34 -5.55 -8.21
N SER A 130 -11.41 -4.69 -8.67
CA SER A 130 -11.69 -3.33 -9.17
C SER A 130 -12.73 -3.22 -10.30
N ASN A 131 -12.97 -4.27 -11.10
CA ASN A 131 -13.90 -4.27 -12.23
C ASN A 131 -15.17 -5.12 -12.00
N GLY A 132 -15.56 -5.34 -10.74
CA GLY A 132 -16.78 -6.06 -10.35
C GLY A 132 -16.50 -7.48 -9.83
N LYS A 133 -17.54 -8.34 -9.78
CA LYS A 133 -17.44 -9.67 -9.12
C LYS A 133 -16.40 -10.62 -9.78
N ASN A 134 -15.96 -10.33 -11.00
CA ASN A 134 -15.20 -11.27 -11.83
C ASN A 134 -13.87 -10.75 -12.41
N GLU A 135 -13.50 -9.46 -12.31
CA GLU A 135 -12.32 -8.90 -13.00
C GLU A 135 -11.57 -7.87 -12.14
N GLY A 136 -10.24 -7.76 -12.34
CA GLY A 136 -9.39 -6.67 -11.82
C GLY A 136 -8.52 -7.01 -10.61
N ALA A 137 -7.77 -6.01 -10.15
CA ALA A 137 -6.92 -6.08 -8.95
C ALA A 137 -7.77 -6.21 -7.68
N CYS A 138 -7.34 -7.09 -6.76
CA CYS A 138 -8.10 -7.39 -5.56
C CYS A 138 -7.53 -6.61 -4.37
N ALA A 139 -8.30 -5.63 -3.88
CA ALA A 139 -7.85 -4.71 -2.84
C ALA A 139 -7.70 -5.40 -1.47
N PRO A 140 -6.56 -5.27 -0.78
CA PRO A 140 -6.34 -5.90 0.52
C PRO A 140 -7.25 -5.29 1.58
N PHE A 141 -7.58 -6.07 2.61
CA PHE A 141 -8.49 -5.65 3.69
C PHE A 141 -8.07 -4.31 4.33
N ARG A 142 -6.75 -4.12 4.52
CA ARG A 142 -6.15 -2.85 5.00
C ARG A 142 -6.58 -1.64 4.16
N ARG A 143 -6.54 -1.76 2.82
CA ARG A 143 -6.90 -0.70 1.87
C ARG A 143 -8.39 -0.38 1.90
N LEU A 144 -9.25 -1.39 2.01
CA LEU A 144 -10.72 -1.19 2.06
C LEU A 144 -11.15 -0.25 3.18
N HIS A 145 -10.38 -0.26 4.27
CA HIS A 145 -10.69 0.49 5.48
C HIS A 145 -9.70 1.63 5.75
N LEU A 146 -8.86 2.01 4.76
CA LEU A 146 -7.88 3.11 4.84
C LEU A 146 -8.49 4.39 5.43
N CYS A 147 -7.79 5.08 6.33
CA CYS A 147 -8.30 6.29 6.98
C CYS A 147 -8.21 7.54 6.08
N ASN A 148 -9.15 7.70 5.14
CA ASN A 148 -9.22 8.83 4.21
C ASN A 148 -10.57 9.56 4.20
N LYS A 149 -11.40 9.40 5.24
CA LYS A 149 -12.78 9.93 5.22
C LYS A 149 -12.81 11.45 5.38
N ASN A 150 -11.79 12.02 6.01
CA ASN A 150 -11.55 13.46 6.06
C ASN A 150 -11.31 14.04 4.65
N MET A 151 -10.63 13.28 3.78
CA MET A 151 -10.28 13.71 2.42
C MET A 151 -11.54 13.95 1.54
N VAL A 152 -12.62 13.21 1.78
CA VAL A 152 -13.91 13.40 1.07
C VAL A 152 -14.57 14.75 1.42
N LYS A 153 -14.16 15.36 2.55
CA LYS A 153 -14.67 16.64 3.08
C LYS A 153 -13.61 17.75 3.05
N MET A 154 -12.57 17.58 2.24
CA MET A 154 -11.60 18.63 1.96
C MET A 154 -12.32 19.88 1.45
N ASP A 155 -11.77 21.03 1.82
CA ASP A 155 -12.27 22.29 1.32
C ASP A 155 -11.77 22.51 -0.11
N THR A 156 -12.70 22.60 -1.04
CA THR A 156 -12.42 22.87 -2.45
C THR A 156 -12.60 24.35 -2.78
N ASN A 157 -13.11 25.17 -1.86
CA ASN A 157 -13.37 26.57 -2.08
C ASN A 157 -12.26 27.39 -1.42
N ASN A 158 -11.17 27.57 -2.16
CA ASN A 158 -10.07 28.38 -1.69
C ASN A 158 -10.01 29.67 -2.51
N ASP A 159 -10.38 30.79 -1.88
CA ASP A 159 -10.30 32.12 -2.50
C ASP A 159 -8.84 32.50 -2.85
N ASP A 160 -7.85 31.87 -2.21
CA ASP A 160 -6.42 32.07 -2.46
C ASP A 160 -5.77 30.77 -2.98
N SER A 161 -5.65 30.66 -4.30
CA SER A 161 -5.01 29.51 -4.97
C SER A 161 -3.61 29.19 -4.43
N SER A 162 -2.87 30.17 -3.90
CA SER A 162 -1.53 29.97 -3.33
C SER A 162 -1.51 29.08 -2.09
N LYS A 163 -2.68 28.93 -1.44
CA LYS A 163 -2.85 28.12 -0.24
C LYS A 163 -3.29 26.69 -0.53
N ALA A 164 -3.72 26.39 -1.75
CA ALA A 164 -4.30 25.08 -2.10
C ALA A 164 -3.33 23.92 -1.82
N LYS A 165 -2.05 24.07 -2.20
CA LYS A 165 -1.00 23.07 -1.94
C LYS A 165 -0.71 22.84 -0.46
N HIS A 166 -0.85 23.89 0.36
CA HIS A 166 -0.64 23.83 1.81
C HIS A 166 -1.83 23.16 2.51
N ASN A 167 -3.05 23.54 2.14
CA ASN A 167 -4.29 22.96 2.65
C ASN A 167 -4.40 21.47 2.30
N LEU A 168 -4.09 21.10 1.06
CA LEU A 168 -4.03 19.70 0.63
C LEU A 168 -3.04 18.90 1.49
N LEU A 169 -1.87 19.46 1.78
CA LEU A 169 -0.86 18.79 2.61
C LEU A 169 -1.41 18.51 4.03
N VAL A 170 -2.15 19.45 4.63
CA VAL A 170 -2.75 19.25 5.96
C VAL A 170 -3.74 18.09 5.95
N ASP A 171 -4.65 18.05 4.98
CA ASP A 171 -5.67 16.98 4.91
C ASP A 171 -5.05 15.60 4.61
N VAL A 172 -4.02 15.55 3.76
CA VAL A 172 -3.28 14.31 3.47
C VAL A 172 -2.46 13.86 4.69
N CYS A 173 -1.76 14.77 5.38
CA CYS A 173 -1.04 14.44 6.61
C CYS A 173 -1.96 14.00 7.74
N MET A 174 -3.16 14.59 7.85
CA MET A 174 -4.17 14.17 8.81
C MET A 174 -4.63 12.72 8.54
N ALA A 175 -4.94 12.38 7.28
CA ALA A 175 -5.29 11.02 6.88
C ALA A 175 -4.14 10.04 7.21
N ALA A 176 -2.91 10.39 6.82
CA ALA A 176 -1.72 9.61 7.07
C ALA A 176 -1.44 9.38 8.57
N LYS A 177 -1.55 10.41 9.40
CA LYS A 177 -1.32 10.30 10.85
C LYS A 177 -2.30 9.32 11.51
N TYR A 178 -3.59 9.48 11.26
CA TYR A 178 -4.62 8.61 11.84
C TYR A 178 -4.54 7.18 11.27
N GLU A 179 -4.18 7.04 9.99
CA GLU A 179 -3.85 5.74 9.39
C GLU A 179 -2.72 5.05 10.15
N GLY A 180 -1.62 5.76 10.40
CA GLY A 180 -0.46 5.23 11.11
C GLY A 180 -0.72 4.87 12.57
N GLU A 181 -1.43 5.73 13.28
CA GLU A 181 -1.87 5.51 14.66
C GLU A 181 -2.72 4.25 14.79
N THR A 182 -3.71 4.12 13.91
CA THR A 182 -4.60 2.96 13.94
C THR A 182 -3.83 1.69 13.58
N LEU A 183 -3.05 1.66 12.50
CA LEU A 183 -2.24 0.49 12.16
C LEU A 183 -1.32 0.06 13.31
N THR A 184 -0.64 1.01 13.95
CA THR A 184 0.27 0.69 15.06
C THR A 184 -0.46 0.10 16.27
N ARG A 185 -1.65 0.59 16.58
CA ARG A 185 -2.46 0.06 17.70
C ARG A 185 -2.97 -1.37 17.47
N TYR A 186 -3.34 -1.71 16.23
CA TYR A 186 -3.97 -3.00 15.91
C TYR A 186 -2.98 -4.06 15.44
N HIS A 187 -1.84 -3.65 14.89
CA HIS A 187 -0.79 -4.55 14.40
C HIS A 187 -0.35 -5.63 15.41
N PRO A 188 -0.17 -5.33 16.73
CA PRO A 188 0.18 -6.36 17.71
C PRO A 188 -0.86 -7.48 17.84
N GLN A 189 -2.16 -7.18 17.69
CA GLN A 189 -3.22 -8.20 17.77
C GLN A 189 -3.16 -9.14 16.58
N TYR A 190 -2.93 -8.59 15.39
CA TYR A 190 -2.74 -9.38 14.17
C TYR A 190 -1.45 -10.22 14.25
N GLN A 191 -0.34 -9.63 14.70
CA GLN A 191 0.93 -10.32 14.89
C GLN A 191 0.83 -11.46 15.92
N ASN A 192 0.14 -11.25 17.04
CA ASN A 192 -0.11 -12.30 18.03
C ASN A 192 -0.92 -13.48 17.46
N LYS A 193 -1.82 -13.23 16.51
CA LYS A 193 -2.66 -14.27 15.92
C LYS A 193 -1.98 -15.02 14.77
N TYR A 194 -1.28 -14.30 13.90
CA TYR A 194 -0.80 -14.80 12.61
C TYR A 194 0.74 -14.80 12.46
N GLY A 195 1.48 -14.18 13.38
CA GLY A 195 2.94 -14.14 13.43
C GLY A 195 3.61 -13.07 12.55
N ASP A 196 4.88 -12.79 12.86
CA ASP A 196 5.97 -12.15 12.08
C ASP A 196 5.61 -11.07 11.04
N SER A 197 4.78 -10.07 11.37
CA SER A 197 4.51 -8.93 10.50
C SER A 197 5.34 -7.72 10.93
N GLN A 198 5.98 -7.01 10.00
CA GLN A 198 6.73 -5.80 10.30
C GLN A 198 5.86 -4.55 10.10
N ILE A 199 5.66 -3.77 11.17
CA ILE A 199 4.80 -2.56 11.11
C ILE A 199 5.28 -1.56 10.04
N CYS A 200 6.58 -1.38 9.85
CA CYS A 200 7.12 -0.47 8.84
C CYS A 200 6.68 -0.84 7.41
N THR A 201 6.57 -2.14 7.11
CA THR A 201 6.05 -2.64 5.83
C THR A 201 4.57 -2.33 5.66
N VAL A 202 3.78 -2.51 6.73
CA VAL A 202 2.35 -2.18 6.70
C VAL A 202 2.12 -0.69 6.49
N LEU A 203 2.91 0.16 7.16
CA LEU A 203 2.89 1.62 6.97
C LEU A 203 3.34 2.01 5.56
N ALA A 204 4.36 1.35 5.00
CA ALA A 204 4.80 1.55 3.61
C ALA A 204 3.71 1.24 2.57
N ARG A 205 2.94 0.17 2.78
CA ARG A 205 1.80 -0.18 1.92
C ARG A 205 0.69 0.87 1.98
N SER A 206 0.32 1.33 3.18
CA SER A 206 -0.68 2.41 3.34
C SER A 206 -0.21 3.75 2.82
N PHE A 207 1.07 4.09 3.00
CA PHE A 207 1.67 5.28 2.43
C PHE A 207 1.57 5.30 0.90
N ALA A 208 1.90 4.18 0.25
CA ALA A 208 1.80 4.05 -1.20
C ALA A 208 0.35 4.14 -1.70
N ASP A 209 -0.61 3.56 -0.97
CA ASP A 209 -2.03 3.69 -1.32
C ASP A 209 -2.58 5.11 -1.14
N ILE A 210 -2.17 5.84 -0.09
CA ILE A 210 -2.48 7.27 0.06
C ILE A 210 -1.89 8.05 -1.12
N GLY A 211 -0.66 7.74 -1.52
CA GLY A 211 -0.02 8.32 -2.68
C GLY A 211 -0.81 8.10 -3.97
N ASP A 212 -1.31 6.88 -4.21
CA ASP A 212 -2.12 6.59 -5.40
C ASP A 212 -3.48 7.28 -5.40
N ILE A 213 -4.09 7.47 -4.23
CA ILE A 213 -5.31 8.29 -4.09
C ILE A 213 -5.01 9.74 -4.49
N VAL A 214 -3.96 10.33 -3.90
CA VAL A 214 -3.56 11.71 -4.19
C VAL A 214 -3.21 11.89 -5.66
N ARG A 215 -2.63 10.88 -6.31
CA ARG A 215 -2.21 10.89 -7.73
C ARG A 215 -3.32 10.52 -8.72
N GLY A 216 -4.49 10.10 -8.23
CA GLY A 216 -5.62 9.72 -9.09
C GLY A 216 -5.43 8.38 -9.80
N ARG A 217 -4.64 7.48 -9.20
CA ARG A 217 -4.27 6.16 -9.76
C ARG A 217 -4.80 4.97 -8.98
N ASP A 218 -5.41 5.24 -7.83
CA ASP A 218 -5.93 4.18 -6.99
C ASP A 218 -7.00 3.34 -7.73
N LEU A 219 -6.75 2.04 -7.76
CA LEU A 219 -7.54 1.01 -8.42
C LEU A 219 -8.80 0.66 -7.62
N TYR A 220 -8.91 1.08 -6.36
CA TYR A 220 -10.02 0.71 -5.50
C TYR A 220 -11.20 1.62 -5.75
N ARG A 221 -12.11 1.15 -6.62
CA ARG A 221 -13.37 1.83 -6.87
C ARG A 221 -14.39 1.53 -5.76
N ARG A 222 -14.61 2.48 -4.83
CA ARG A 222 -15.67 2.43 -3.82
C ARG A 222 -17.01 2.80 -4.48
N ASP A 223 -18.10 2.78 -3.71
CA ASP A 223 -19.43 3.16 -4.20
C ASP A 223 -19.38 4.47 -5.02
N LYS A 224 -20.09 4.49 -6.16
CA LYS A 224 -20.03 5.54 -7.20
C LYS A 224 -20.25 6.99 -6.70
N GLY A 225 -20.63 7.20 -5.44
CA GLY A 225 -20.84 8.52 -4.83
C GLY A 225 -19.59 9.13 -4.19
N GLU A 226 -19.08 8.54 -3.10
CA GLU A 226 -18.01 9.15 -2.27
C GLU A 226 -16.65 9.20 -2.97
N GLU A 227 -16.29 8.16 -3.72
CA GLU A 227 -15.03 8.14 -4.47
C GLU A 227 -15.05 9.17 -5.59
N THR A 228 -16.17 9.27 -6.32
CA THR A 228 -16.39 10.32 -7.31
C THR A 228 -16.27 11.70 -6.67
N LYS A 229 -16.78 11.88 -5.44
CA LYS A 229 -16.63 13.14 -4.70
C LYS A 229 -15.17 13.41 -4.32
N LEU A 230 -14.45 12.44 -3.78
CA LEU A 230 -13.03 12.59 -3.43
C LEU A 230 -12.19 12.96 -4.65
N GLU A 231 -12.36 12.23 -5.75
CA GLU A 231 -11.60 12.48 -6.97
C GLU A 231 -11.97 13.84 -7.59
N ASN A 232 -13.24 14.25 -7.56
CA ASN A 232 -13.65 15.59 -7.99
C ASN A 232 -13.05 16.69 -7.10
N ASN A 233 -13.01 16.49 -5.78
CA ASN A 233 -12.40 17.45 -4.86
C ASN A 233 -10.89 17.58 -5.15
N LEU A 234 -10.20 16.46 -5.36
CA LEU A 234 -8.78 16.46 -5.72
C LEU A 234 -8.55 17.20 -7.04
N LYS A 235 -9.37 16.95 -8.07
CA LYS A 235 -9.28 17.69 -9.35
C LYS A 235 -9.44 19.20 -9.17
N GLU A 236 -10.42 19.65 -8.38
CA GLU A 236 -10.61 21.09 -8.15
C GLU A 236 -9.44 21.70 -7.37
N ILE A 237 -8.94 21.01 -6.35
CA ILE A 237 -7.75 21.46 -5.61
C ILE A 237 -6.52 21.53 -6.54
N PHE A 238 -6.30 20.52 -7.37
CA PHE A 238 -5.16 20.50 -8.29
C PHE A 238 -5.28 21.53 -9.41
N LYS A 239 -6.50 21.88 -9.84
CA LYS A 239 -6.76 23.03 -10.70
C LYS A 239 -6.30 24.34 -10.05
N GLN A 240 -6.60 24.55 -8.77
CA GLN A 240 -6.12 25.74 -8.04
C GLN A 240 -4.60 25.76 -7.89
N ILE A 241 -3.99 24.61 -7.57
CA ILE A 241 -2.53 24.47 -7.50
C ILE A 241 -1.90 24.80 -8.86
N HIS A 242 -2.49 24.29 -9.95
CA HIS A 242 -2.06 24.59 -11.31
C HIS A 242 -2.13 26.10 -11.58
N GLU A 243 -3.26 26.76 -11.27
CA GLU A 243 -3.40 28.21 -11.43
C GLU A 243 -2.35 29.02 -10.64
N ASP A 244 -2.00 28.61 -9.42
CA ASP A 244 -0.98 29.25 -8.59
C ASP A 244 0.43 29.13 -9.20
N VAL A 245 0.81 27.91 -9.59
CA VAL A 245 2.11 27.60 -10.20
C VAL A 245 2.30 28.40 -11.49
N MET A 246 1.23 28.55 -12.27
CA MET A 246 1.23 29.25 -13.55
C MET A 246 1.24 30.78 -13.41
N LYS A 247 0.93 31.32 -12.22
CA LYS A 247 1.02 32.76 -11.92
C LYS A 247 2.38 33.15 -11.36
N THR A 248 2.99 32.28 -10.56
CA THR A 248 4.11 32.65 -9.67
C THR A 248 5.50 32.30 -10.20
N SER A 249 5.61 31.58 -11.32
CA SER A 249 6.91 31.15 -11.84
C SER A 249 7.45 32.03 -12.96
N ASP A 250 8.70 32.48 -12.82
CA ASP A 250 9.47 33.12 -13.90
C ASP A 250 9.74 32.15 -15.07
N LYS A 251 9.50 30.84 -14.89
CA LYS A 251 9.67 29.76 -15.87
C LYS A 251 8.37 29.35 -16.56
N ASN A 252 7.40 30.26 -16.63
CA ASN A 252 6.04 29.99 -17.11
C ASN A 252 5.95 29.24 -18.46
N GLY A 253 6.92 29.35 -19.37
CA GLY A 253 6.94 28.60 -20.64
C GLY A 253 7.16 27.09 -20.47
N GLU A 254 8.12 26.68 -19.64
CA GLU A 254 8.45 25.26 -19.42
C GLU A 254 7.39 24.58 -18.55
N LEU A 255 6.88 25.27 -17.53
CA LEU A 255 5.78 24.81 -16.69
C LEU A 255 4.48 24.64 -17.46
N LYS A 256 4.14 25.59 -18.34
CA LYS A 256 3.02 25.47 -19.28
C LYS A 256 3.10 24.19 -20.09
N THR A 257 4.32 23.82 -20.52
CA THR A 257 4.53 22.61 -21.31
C THR A 257 4.42 21.35 -20.44
N ARG A 258 4.98 21.37 -19.22
CA ARG A 258 4.99 20.21 -18.33
C ARG A 258 3.63 19.89 -17.73
N TYR A 259 2.89 20.90 -17.29
CA TYR A 259 1.58 20.73 -16.64
C TYR A 259 0.41 21.06 -17.56
N GLN A 260 0.62 20.90 -18.87
CA GLN A 260 -0.43 21.00 -19.87
C GLN A 260 -1.63 20.11 -19.50
N ASP A 261 -2.82 20.71 -19.46
CA ASP A 261 -4.06 20.05 -19.05
C ASP A 261 -4.81 19.42 -20.22
N ASP A 262 -4.08 18.79 -21.14
CA ASP A 262 -4.65 18.12 -22.32
C ASP A 262 -5.55 16.92 -21.95
N ASN A 263 -5.51 16.50 -20.68
CA ASN A 263 -6.26 15.37 -20.12
C ASN A 263 -7.58 15.77 -19.44
N GLY A 264 -8.08 16.99 -19.67
CA GLY A 264 -9.43 17.39 -19.24
C GLY A 264 -9.60 17.59 -17.74
N GLY A 265 -8.60 18.18 -17.07
CA GLY A 265 -8.70 18.64 -15.67
C GLY A 265 -8.19 17.65 -14.63
N ASN A 266 -7.42 16.62 -15.00
CA ASN A 266 -6.88 15.65 -14.03
C ASN A 266 -5.43 15.94 -13.59
N TYR A 267 -4.71 16.83 -14.28
CA TYR A 267 -3.40 17.31 -13.86
C TYR A 267 -2.38 16.23 -13.44
N TYR A 268 -2.40 15.04 -14.06
CA TYR A 268 -1.65 13.88 -13.53
C TYR A 268 -0.17 14.17 -13.26
N GLN A 269 0.54 14.85 -14.18
CA GLN A 269 1.94 15.24 -13.98
C GLN A 269 2.12 16.14 -12.75
N LEU A 270 1.21 17.10 -12.54
CA LEU A 270 1.22 17.99 -11.38
C LEU A 270 0.97 17.21 -10.09
N ARG A 271 0.06 16.23 -10.11
CA ARG A 271 -0.24 15.36 -8.96
C ARG A 271 0.98 14.50 -8.57
N GLU A 272 1.72 13.97 -9.55
CA GLU A 272 2.98 13.24 -9.30
C GLU A 272 4.05 14.11 -8.67
N ASP A 273 4.26 15.30 -9.24
CA ASP A 273 5.32 16.18 -8.79
C ASP A 273 4.97 16.75 -7.41
N TRP A 274 3.68 17.00 -7.14
CA TRP A 274 3.21 17.38 -5.81
C TRP A 274 3.41 16.25 -4.80
N TRP A 275 3.04 15.01 -5.13
CA TRP A 275 3.31 13.87 -4.25
C TRP A 275 4.81 13.76 -3.97
N THR A 276 5.64 13.78 -5.02
CA THR A 276 7.10 13.70 -4.91
C THR A 276 7.68 14.80 -4.01
N ALA A 277 7.17 16.02 -4.11
CA ALA A 277 7.60 17.14 -3.27
C ALA A 277 7.22 16.94 -1.78
N ASN A 278 6.09 16.29 -1.51
CA ASN A 278 5.48 16.24 -0.18
C ASN A 278 5.55 14.87 0.51
N ARG A 279 5.94 13.81 -0.20
CA ARG A 279 5.93 12.41 0.27
C ARG A 279 6.73 12.20 1.55
N GLU A 280 7.79 12.96 1.75
CA GLU A 280 8.59 12.99 2.98
C GLU A 280 7.74 13.42 4.19
N THR A 281 7.01 14.53 4.08
CA THR A 281 6.16 15.04 5.16
C THR A 281 4.99 14.11 5.43
N VAL A 282 4.45 13.47 4.40
CA VAL A 282 3.41 12.44 4.53
C VAL A 282 3.95 11.16 5.20
N TRP A 283 5.18 10.74 4.86
CA TRP A 283 5.85 9.63 5.52
C TRP A 283 6.10 9.92 7.00
N LYS A 284 6.51 11.15 7.32
CA LYS A 284 6.61 11.60 8.71
C LYS A 284 5.26 11.50 9.41
N ALA A 285 4.17 11.97 8.82
CA ALA A 285 2.84 11.89 9.40
C ALA A 285 2.40 10.43 9.72
N ILE A 286 2.52 9.50 8.75
CA ILE A 286 2.08 8.10 8.94
C ILE A 286 2.94 7.31 9.94
N THR A 287 4.15 7.76 10.24
CA THR A 287 5.07 7.07 11.15
C THR A 287 5.13 7.68 12.56
N CYS A 288 4.34 8.73 12.85
CA CYS A 288 4.40 9.43 14.15
C CYS A 288 4.27 8.51 15.36
N SER A 289 3.43 7.49 15.24
CA SER A 289 3.10 6.56 16.33
C SER A 289 3.87 5.24 16.25
N ALA A 290 4.73 5.06 15.25
CA ALA A 290 5.53 3.84 15.11
C ALA A 290 6.60 3.75 16.22
N ASP A 291 6.82 2.54 16.75
CA ASP A 291 7.83 2.34 17.80
C ASP A 291 9.26 2.56 17.30
N ARG A 292 10.13 2.97 18.22
CA ARG A 292 11.55 3.30 17.97
C ARG A 292 12.48 2.11 17.72
N VAL A 293 11.95 0.88 17.70
CA VAL A 293 12.75 -0.36 17.57
C VAL A 293 12.45 -1.08 16.25
N ASN A 294 11.42 -0.64 15.51
CA ASN A 294 11.05 -1.27 14.26
C ASN A 294 11.90 -0.74 13.10
N ALA A 295 12.43 -1.66 12.31
CA ALA A 295 13.24 -1.38 11.13
C ALA A 295 12.43 -1.64 9.85
N TYR A 296 12.60 -0.78 8.84
CA TYR A 296 12.22 -1.13 7.48
C TYR A 296 13.09 -2.29 6.96
N PHE A 297 12.51 -3.23 6.21
CA PHE A 297 13.16 -4.48 5.82
C PHE A 297 14.41 -4.28 4.95
N ARG A 298 14.43 -3.24 4.12
CA ARG A 298 15.61 -2.87 3.32
C ARG A 298 16.48 -1.84 4.03
N LYS A 299 17.79 -2.02 3.86
CA LYS A 299 18.80 -0.99 4.15
C LYS A 299 18.80 0.05 3.03
N THR A 300 17.98 1.07 3.19
CA THR A 300 17.87 2.15 2.20
C THR A 300 18.43 3.47 2.71
N CYS A 301 18.56 3.66 4.03
CA CYS A 301 19.09 4.89 4.60
C CYS A 301 20.58 5.03 4.25
N ASN A 302 20.94 6.04 3.47
CA ASN A 302 22.26 6.11 2.83
C ASN A 302 23.09 7.32 3.27
N GLU A 303 22.80 7.90 4.43
CA GLU A 303 23.47 9.13 4.83
C GLU A 303 24.99 8.94 5.02
N ASP A 304 25.45 7.83 5.61
CA ASP A 304 26.88 7.62 5.93
C ASP A 304 27.73 7.06 4.79
N GLY A 305 27.19 6.95 3.57
CA GLY A 305 27.85 6.22 2.47
C GLY A 305 27.81 4.69 2.63
N THR A 306 27.35 4.20 3.78
CA THR A 306 26.96 2.81 4.05
C THR A 306 25.46 2.71 4.29
N SER A 307 24.78 1.83 3.56
CA SER A 307 23.33 1.62 3.71
C SER A 307 22.97 1.06 5.11
N SER A 308 22.08 1.76 5.82
CA SER A 308 21.57 1.41 7.15
C SER A 308 20.05 1.21 7.14
N CYS A 309 19.53 0.58 8.21
CA CYS A 309 18.09 0.36 8.37
C CYS A 309 17.40 1.60 8.97
N ALA A 310 16.14 1.83 8.59
CA ALA A 310 15.29 2.86 9.17
C ALA A 310 14.76 2.46 10.56
N ILE A 311 15.62 2.43 11.57
CA ILE A 311 15.32 1.86 12.90
C ILE A 311 14.56 2.81 13.83
N HIS A 312 14.49 4.11 13.51
CA HIS A 312 13.87 5.12 14.37
C HIS A 312 12.47 5.46 13.88
N GLN A 313 11.45 4.73 14.36
CA GLN A 313 10.05 4.92 13.94
C GLN A 313 9.86 4.71 12.43
N CYS A 314 10.53 3.72 11.85
CA CYS A 314 10.52 3.50 10.40
C CYS A 314 11.06 4.70 9.59
N ARG A 315 11.90 5.57 10.17
CA ARG A 315 12.54 6.70 9.49
C ARG A 315 14.06 6.56 9.47
N CYS A 316 14.67 7.19 8.47
CA CYS A 316 16.11 7.38 8.43
C CYS A 316 16.50 8.49 9.45
N GLN A 317 17.70 8.39 10.02
CA GLN A 317 18.25 9.37 10.95
C GLN A 317 19.26 10.27 10.23
N LYS A 318 19.33 11.55 10.63
CA LYS A 318 20.33 12.48 10.12
C LYS A 318 21.71 12.22 10.73
N LYS A 319 22.78 12.53 9.98
CA LYS A 319 24.18 12.48 10.47
C LYS A 319 24.46 13.21 11.78
N ASP A 320 23.73 14.28 12.05
CA ASP A 320 23.89 15.09 13.26
C ASP A 320 23.19 14.50 14.50
N GLY A 321 22.71 13.25 14.39
CA GLY A 321 22.02 12.53 15.45
C GLY A 321 20.56 12.95 15.60
N ARG A 322 20.07 13.96 14.85
CA ARG A 322 18.66 14.35 14.89
C ARG A 322 17.80 13.26 14.25
N HIS A 323 16.71 12.93 14.92
CA HIS A 323 15.65 12.12 14.33
C HIS A 323 15.00 12.93 13.19
N ASP A 324 14.57 12.24 12.12
CA ASP A 324 13.91 12.79 10.93
C ASP A 324 14.85 13.29 9.83
N SER A 325 15.52 12.35 9.16
CA SER A 325 16.05 12.53 7.81
C SER A 325 14.94 12.90 6.83
N ASP A 326 15.30 13.67 5.79
CA ASP A 326 14.41 13.98 4.66
C ASP A 326 14.26 12.74 3.74
N GLN A 327 14.94 11.63 4.04
CA GLN A 327 14.89 10.39 3.29
C GLN A 327 13.73 9.47 3.75
N VAL A 328 12.81 9.21 2.83
CA VAL A 328 11.82 8.12 2.96
C VAL A 328 12.50 6.78 2.63
N PRO A 329 12.45 5.77 3.51
CA PRO A 329 13.15 4.51 3.32
C PRO A 329 12.47 3.53 2.36
N THR A 330 11.20 3.77 2.01
CA THR A 330 10.41 2.94 1.10
C THR A 330 10.27 3.60 -0.28
N TYR A 331 10.14 2.78 -1.31
CA TYR A 331 9.86 3.16 -2.68
C TYR A 331 8.61 2.47 -3.23
N PHE A 332 7.80 1.86 -2.35
CA PHE A 332 6.52 1.25 -2.71
C PHE A 332 5.57 2.22 -3.43
N ASP A 333 5.62 3.52 -3.16
CA ASP A 333 4.83 4.51 -3.89
C ASP A 333 5.26 4.69 -5.36
N TYR A 334 6.36 4.09 -5.79
CA TYR A 334 6.79 3.98 -7.21
C TYR A 334 6.70 2.54 -7.74
N VAL A 335 5.99 1.65 -7.05
CA VAL A 335 5.64 0.30 -7.50
C VAL A 335 4.17 0.30 -7.94
N PRO A 336 3.79 -0.25 -9.10
CA PRO A 336 2.38 -0.33 -9.52
C PRO A 336 1.46 -0.93 -8.44
N GLN A 337 0.32 -0.30 -8.18
CA GLN A 337 -0.55 -0.65 -7.03
C GLN A 337 -0.97 -2.11 -7.00
N TYR A 338 -1.33 -2.65 -8.17
CA TYR A 338 -1.72 -4.03 -8.32
C TYR A 338 -0.65 -5.01 -7.81
N LEU A 339 0.64 -4.76 -8.10
CA LEU A 339 1.75 -5.62 -7.64
C LEU A 339 1.91 -5.58 -6.13
N ARG A 340 1.72 -4.40 -5.52
CA ARG A 340 1.79 -4.24 -4.05
C ARG A 340 0.67 -4.99 -3.35
N TRP A 341 -0.53 -4.94 -3.92
CA TRP A 341 -1.67 -5.69 -3.38
C TRP A 341 -1.49 -7.20 -3.56
N PHE A 342 -0.88 -7.65 -4.66
CA PHE A 342 -0.60 -9.06 -4.89
C PHE A 342 0.47 -9.58 -3.93
N GLU A 343 1.52 -8.80 -3.69
CA GLU A 343 2.51 -9.09 -2.67
C GLU A 343 1.88 -9.16 -1.26
N GLU A 344 1.09 -8.16 -0.87
CA GLU A 344 0.38 -8.15 0.43
C GLU A 344 -0.54 -9.36 0.58
N TRP A 345 -1.28 -9.72 -0.47
CA TRP A 345 -2.13 -10.91 -0.49
C TRP A 345 -1.35 -12.19 -0.29
N ALA A 346 -0.20 -12.36 -0.96
CA ALA A 346 0.60 -13.58 -0.87
C ALA A 346 1.19 -13.76 0.54
N GLU A 347 1.70 -12.68 1.13
CA GLU A 347 2.24 -12.71 2.49
C GLU A 347 1.14 -13.08 3.52
N ASP A 348 -0.02 -12.44 3.41
CA ASP A 348 -1.18 -12.69 4.28
C ASP A 348 -1.78 -14.09 4.07
N PHE A 349 -1.78 -14.60 2.83
CA PHE A 349 -2.14 -15.98 2.50
C PHE A 349 -1.22 -16.97 3.22
N CYS A 350 0.10 -16.79 3.14
CA CYS A 350 1.06 -17.69 3.79
C CYS A 350 0.90 -17.70 5.32
N ARG A 351 0.73 -16.53 5.94
CA ARG A 351 0.42 -16.38 7.38
C ARG A 351 -0.83 -17.15 7.79
N LYS A 352 -1.93 -16.94 7.06
CA LYS A 352 -3.22 -17.58 7.34
C LYS A 352 -3.18 -19.08 7.08
N LYS A 353 -2.50 -19.52 6.01
CA LYS A 353 -2.31 -20.93 5.70
C LYS A 353 -1.55 -21.63 6.81
N ASN A 354 -0.46 -21.03 7.32
CA ASN A 354 0.30 -21.59 8.43
C ASN A 354 -0.61 -21.84 9.64
N LYS A 355 -1.38 -20.82 10.06
CA LYS A 355 -2.29 -20.97 11.20
C LYS A 355 -3.39 -22.02 11.00
N LYS A 356 -3.94 -22.09 9.79
CA LYS A 356 -4.99 -23.06 9.45
C LYS A 356 -4.46 -24.49 9.39
N VAL A 357 -3.27 -24.69 8.83
CA VAL A 357 -2.59 -26.01 8.78
C VAL A 357 -2.20 -26.45 10.18
N GLU A 358 -1.65 -25.57 11.01
CA GLU A 358 -1.36 -25.85 12.43
C GLU A 358 -2.61 -26.32 13.17
N ASN A 359 -3.74 -25.61 13.02
CA ASN A 359 -5.00 -26.00 13.62
C ASN A 359 -5.49 -27.37 13.11
N ALA A 360 -5.43 -27.61 11.80
CA ALA A 360 -5.81 -28.90 11.22
C ALA A 360 -4.93 -30.04 11.74
N LYS A 361 -3.61 -29.84 11.82
CA LYS A 361 -2.67 -30.81 12.41
C LYS A 361 -3.04 -31.12 13.85
N ASN A 362 -3.20 -30.09 14.68
CA ASN A 362 -3.53 -30.26 16.09
C ASN A 362 -4.85 -31.01 16.31
N LYS A 363 -5.89 -30.73 15.50
CA LYS A 363 -7.20 -31.39 15.62
C LYS A 363 -7.27 -32.80 15.02
N CYS A 364 -6.49 -33.08 13.97
CA CYS A 364 -6.57 -34.33 13.20
C CYS A 364 -5.47 -35.35 13.50
N ARG A 365 -4.28 -34.87 13.86
CA ARG A 365 -3.03 -35.64 14.02
C ARG A 365 -2.28 -35.33 15.32
N GLY A 366 -2.78 -34.38 16.11
CA GLY A 366 -2.20 -33.99 17.39
C GLY A 366 -2.60 -34.91 18.53
N LYS A 367 -2.18 -34.55 19.74
CA LYS A 367 -2.54 -35.26 20.97
C LYS A 367 -3.79 -34.65 21.62
N ASP A 368 -4.59 -35.48 22.27
CA ASP A 368 -5.73 -35.02 23.05
C ASP A 368 -5.33 -34.57 24.48
N LYS A 369 -6.33 -34.18 25.30
CA LYS A 369 -6.10 -33.74 26.68
C LYS A 369 -5.58 -34.84 27.62
N TYR A 370 -5.61 -36.10 27.18
CA TYR A 370 -5.08 -37.27 27.88
C TYR A 370 -3.77 -37.76 27.23
N ASN A 371 -3.14 -36.93 26.39
CA ASN A 371 -1.90 -37.22 25.69
C ASN A 371 -1.99 -38.39 24.69
N GLN A 372 -3.19 -38.77 24.26
CA GLN A 372 -3.41 -39.82 23.27
C GLN A 372 -3.30 -39.24 21.85
N GLU A 373 -2.54 -39.93 20.99
CA GLU A 373 -2.40 -39.55 19.59
C GLU A 373 -3.72 -39.73 18.84
N ARG A 374 -4.03 -38.75 17.99
CA ARG A 374 -5.19 -38.82 17.10
C ARG A 374 -4.75 -39.20 15.70
N TYR A 375 -5.55 -40.06 15.07
CA TYR A 375 -5.46 -40.28 13.64
C TYR A 375 -6.86 -40.22 13.04
N CYS A 376 -7.30 -39.00 12.72
CA CYS A 376 -8.64 -38.73 12.21
C CYS A 376 -8.67 -38.60 10.68
N SER A 377 -9.85 -38.77 10.09
CA SER A 377 -10.11 -38.44 8.69
C SER A 377 -10.86 -37.13 8.56
N LEU A 378 -10.86 -36.57 7.34
CA LEU A 378 -11.65 -35.39 6.97
C LEU A 378 -13.12 -35.51 7.41
N ASN A 379 -13.72 -36.70 7.29
CA ASN A 379 -15.13 -36.94 7.61
C ASN A 379 -15.39 -37.17 9.11
N GLY A 380 -14.42 -36.86 9.97
CA GLY A 380 -14.56 -36.99 11.42
C GLY A 380 -14.49 -38.41 11.98
N CYS A 381 -14.08 -39.39 11.16
CA CYS A 381 -13.87 -40.77 11.62
C CYS A 381 -12.46 -40.96 12.22
N ASP A 382 -12.36 -41.79 13.25
CA ASP A 382 -11.10 -42.29 13.83
C ASP A 382 -10.56 -43.43 12.96
N CYS A 383 -9.47 -43.15 12.23
CA CYS A 383 -8.88 -44.12 11.31
C CYS A 383 -8.21 -45.29 12.02
N THR A 384 -7.85 -45.18 13.30
CA THR A 384 -7.23 -46.30 14.03
C THR A 384 -8.20 -47.46 14.22
N LYS A 385 -9.51 -47.16 14.24
CA LYS A 385 -10.59 -48.15 14.43
C LYS A 385 -11.53 -48.27 13.22
N THR A 386 -11.38 -47.40 12.22
CA THR A 386 -12.20 -47.42 11.00
C THR A 386 -11.64 -48.43 10.00
N VAL A 387 -12.49 -49.34 9.52
CA VAL A 387 -12.15 -50.30 8.45
C VAL A 387 -12.97 -49.94 7.21
N ARG A 388 -12.45 -48.99 6.42
CA ARG A 388 -13.16 -48.43 5.24
C ARG A 388 -13.56 -49.49 4.22
N ALA A 389 -12.66 -50.42 3.91
CA ALA A 389 -12.90 -51.48 2.92
C ALA A 389 -14.08 -52.41 3.26
N ARG A 390 -14.50 -52.46 4.53
CA ARG A 390 -15.64 -53.26 5.00
C ARG A 390 -16.85 -52.40 5.40
N GLY A 391 -16.84 -51.11 5.06
CA GLY A 391 -17.91 -50.16 5.42
C GLY A 391 -18.03 -49.84 6.92
N LYS A 392 -17.08 -50.26 7.76
CA LYS A 392 -17.14 -50.05 9.22
C LYS A 392 -16.50 -48.72 9.59
N LEU A 393 -17.33 -47.68 9.71
CA LEU A 393 -16.91 -46.35 10.17
C LEU A 393 -16.94 -46.25 11.69
N ARG A 394 -15.90 -45.65 12.28
CA ARG A 394 -15.86 -45.36 13.70
C ARG A 394 -15.74 -43.85 13.93
N TYR A 395 -16.78 -43.29 14.54
CA TYR A 395 -16.77 -41.96 15.10
C TYR A 395 -16.32 -42.03 16.56
N GLY A 396 -15.60 -41.02 17.03
CA GLY A 396 -15.03 -41.00 18.38
C GLY A 396 -13.64 -40.39 18.40
N ASN A 397 -12.93 -40.52 19.52
CA ASN A 397 -11.59 -39.97 19.72
C ASN A 397 -11.46 -38.46 19.37
N ARG A 398 -12.57 -37.72 19.55
CA ARG A 398 -12.71 -36.31 19.17
C ARG A 398 -12.37 -36.00 17.70
N CYS A 399 -12.47 -37.00 16.81
CA CYS A 399 -12.20 -36.80 15.40
C CYS A 399 -13.21 -35.87 14.71
N ILE A 400 -14.36 -35.59 15.32
CA ILE A 400 -15.26 -34.55 14.84
C ILE A 400 -14.60 -33.16 14.81
N ASP A 401 -13.65 -32.88 15.71
CA ASP A 401 -12.89 -31.62 15.70
C ASP A 401 -12.07 -31.48 14.39
N CYS A 402 -11.61 -32.61 13.83
CA CYS A 402 -10.88 -32.63 12.57
C CYS A 402 -11.79 -32.22 11.40
N LEU A 403 -13.05 -32.69 11.38
CA LEU A 403 -14.03 -32.27 10.38
C LEU A 403 -14.23 -30.74 10.43
N TYR A 404 -14.44 -30.18 11.63
CA TYR A 404 -14.62 -28.74 11.80
C TYR A 404 -13.38 -27.90 11.51
N ALA A 405 -12.17 -28.47 11.62
CA ALA A 405 -10.94 -27.79 11.23
C ALA A 405 -10.70 -27.85 9.72
N CYS A 406 -10.96 -29.00 9.09
CA CYS A 406 -10.63 -29.23 7.69
C CYS A 406 -11.69 -28.70 6.72
N TYR A 407 -12.99 -28.81 7.01
CA TYR A 407 -14.03 -28.37 6.07
C TYR A 407 -13.95 -26.86 5.77
N PRO A 408 -13.86 -25.96 6.78
CA PRO A 408 -13.67 -24.53 6.52
C PRO A 408 -12.31 -24.20 5.88
N TYR A 409 -11.31 -25.07 6.04
CA TYR A 409 -10.02 -24.91 5.36
C TYR A 409 -10.14 -25.19 3.85
N VAL A 410 -10.90 -26.21 3.44
CA VAL A 410 -11.17 -26.53 2.03
C VAL A 410 -11.87 -25.36 1.33
N ASP A 411 -12.94 -24.85 1.92
CA ASP A 411 -13.65 -23.69 1.33
C ASP A 411 -12.76 -22.45 1.23
N TRP A 412 -11.97 -22.20 2.29
CA TRP A 412 -11.03 -21.07 2.31
C TRP A 412 -9.95 -21.22 1.24
N ILE A 413 -9.27 -22.37 1.13
CA ILE A 413 -8.18 -22.55 0.17
C ILE A 413 -8.68 -22.47 -1.28
N ASP A 414 -9.89 -22.96 -1.56
CA ASP A 414 -10.51 -22.83 -2.88
C ASP A 414 -10.80 -21.37 -3.24
N ASN A 415 -11.22 -20.55 -2.27
CA ASN A 415 -11.40 -19.12 -2.47
C ASN A 415 -10.07 -18.38 -2.68
N GLN A 416 -9.04 -18.73 -1.93
CA GLN A 416 -7.68 -18.20 -2.13
C GLN A 416 -7.13 -18.55 -3.52
N ARG A 417 -7.35 -19.79 -3.98
CA ARG A 417 -6.99 -20.22 -5.34
C ARG A 417 -7.68 -19.36 -6.40
N LYS A 418 -8.97 -19.09 -6.26
CA LYS A 418 -9.71 -18.21 -7.19
C LYS A 418 -9.15 -16.78 -7.19
N GLN A 419 -8.77 -16.25 -6.03
CA GLN A 419 -8.15 -14.92 -5.91
C GLN A 419 -6.77 -14.89 -6.59
N PHE A 420 -5.94 -15.90 -6.34
CA PHE A 420 -4.64 -16.07 -6.98
C PHE A 420 -4.74 -16.07 -8.50
N LEU A 421 -5.63 -16.90 -9.07
CA LEU A 421 -5.80 -17.01 -10.52
C LEU A 421 -6.21 -15.69 -11.16
N LYS A 422 -7.09 -14.92 -10.50
CA LYS A 422 -7.49 -13.59 -10.96
C LYS A 422 -6.33 -12.61 -10.95
N GLN A 423 -5.54 -12.60 -9.89
CA GLN A 423 -4.38 -11.74 -9.81
C GLN A 423 -3.37 -12.12 -10.89
N LYS A 424 -3.07 -13.41 -11.09
CA LYS A 424 -2.21 -13.87 -12.18
C LYS A 424 -2.68 -13.39 -13.56
N GLU A 425 -3.97 -13.50 -13.86
CA GLU A 425 -4.56 -13.00 -15.11
C GLU A 425 -4.40 -11.48 -15.26
N GLU A 426 -4.59 -10.72 -14.18
CA GLU A 426 -4.39 -9.26 -14.17
C GLU A 426 -2.93 -8.88 -14.45
N PHE A 427 -1.95 -9.61 -13.91
CA PHE A 427 -0.53 -9.39 -14.21
C PHE A 427 -0.28 -9.49 -15.72
N GLU A 428 -0.79 -10.55 -16.34
CA GLU A 428 -0.62 -10.79 -17.77
C GLU A 428 -1.26 -9.68 -18.60
N LYS A 429 -2.40 -9.13 -18.16
CA LYS A 429 -3.06 -7.97 -18.80
C LYS A 429 -2.18 -6.72 -18.69
N GLN A 430 -1.64 -6.43 -17.51
CA GLN A 430 -0.75 -5.27 -17.32
C GLN A 430 0.51 -5.38 -18.17
N VAL A 431 1.17 -6.55 -18.18
CA VAL A 431 2.34 -6.78 -19.04
C VAL A 431 1.99 -6.61 -20.52
N LYS A 432 0.85 -7.13 -20.98
CA LYS A 432 0.40 -6.96 -22.37
C LYS A 432 0.15 -5.49 -22.71
N LYS A 433 -0.53 -4.76 -21.83
CA LYS A 433 -0.82 -3.33 -21.97
C LYS A 433 0.46 -2.53 -22.22
N TYR A 434 1.45 -2.69 -21.35
CA TYR A 434 2.73 -1.99 -21.50
C TYR A 434 3.59 -2.56 -22.64
N LYS A 435 3.40 -3.81 -23.08
CA LYS A 435 4.03 -4.34 -24.31
C LYS A 435 3.48 -3.70 -25.59
N THR A 436 2.17 -3.53 -25.71
CA THR A 436 1.53 -2.96 -26.91
C THR A 436 1.83 -1.45 -27.05
N GLU A 437 1.95 -0.74 -25.93
CA GLU A 437 2.40 0.66 -25.93
C GLU A 437 3.88 0.85 -26.29
N ILE A 438 4.68 -0.24 -26.30
CA ILE A 438 6.08 -0.25 -26.77
C ILE A 438 6.15 -0.45 -28.29
N SER A 439 5.23 -1.20 -28.90
CA SER A 439 5.24 -1.48 -30.34
C SER A 439 4.72 -0.33 -31.20
N ASP A 440 3.82 0.51 -30.67
CA ASP A 440 3.22 1.61 -31.44
C ASP A 440 4.15 2.84 -31.60
N GLY A 441 5.37 2.76 -31.05
CA GLY A 441 6.45 3.70 -31.33
C GLY A 441 7.15 3.50 -32.69
N VAL A 442 6.83 2.43 -33.42
CA VAL A 442 7.43 2.13 -34.72
C VAL A 442 6.38 1.58 -35.71
N GLY A 443 5.87 2.46 -36.57
CA GLY A 443 5.35 2.07 -37.89
C GLY A 443 3.83 1.91 -38.05
N SER A 444 3.26 2.85 -38.84
CA SER A 444 2.01 2.79 -39.63
C SER A 444 1.28 1.44 -39.75
N GLY A 445 -0.03 1.42 -39.46
CA GLY A 445 -0.93 0.37 -39.95
C GLY A 445 -2.31 0.33 -39.29
N SER A 446 -3.31 0.92 -39.95
CA SER A 446 -4.75 0.90 -39.61
C SER A 446 -5.29 -0.48 -39.18
N SER A 447 -5.85 -0.57 -37.97
CA SER A 447 -6.74 -1.66 -37.54
C SER A 447 -7.72 -1.16 -36.47
N ARG A 448 -8.98 -1.56 -36.62
CA ARG A 448 -10.19 -1.03 -35.96
C ARG A 448 -10.04 -0.81 -34.45
N LYS A 449 -10.28 0.44 -34.02
CA LYS A 449 -10.52 0.83 -32.63
C LYS A 449 -11.73 0.06 -32.06
N THR A 450 -11.49 -1.03 -31.36
CA THR A 450 -12.37 -1.45 -30.26
C THR A 450 -12.34 -0.35 -29.21
N ARG A 451 -13.52 0.19 -28.86
CA ARG A 451 -13.69 1.23 -27.84
C ARG A 451 -13.17 0.72 -26.47
N ALA A 452 -11.88 0.88 -26.22
CA ALA A 452 -11.32 0.85 -24.89
C ALA A 452 -11.68 2.17 -24.19
N ALA A 453 -12.26 2.07 -23.00
CA ALA A 453 -12.57 3.21 -22.18
C ALA A 453 -11.28 3.99 -21.85
N SER A 454 -11.23 5.26 -22.27
CA SER A 454 -10.30 6.29 -21.79
C SER A 454 -8.82 5.89 -21.70
N THR A 455 -8.11 5.96 -22.83
CA THR A 455 -6.65 6.10 -22.87
C THR A 455 -6.27 7.48 -22.31
N THR A 456 -6.05 7.61 -21.00
CA THR A 456 -5.36 8.78 -20.43
C THR A 456 -3.88 8.45 -20.29
N ASN A 457 -3.07 9.21 -21.01
CA ASN A 457 -1.73 8.90 -21.48
C ASN A 457 -0.62 9.17 -20.45
N TYR A 458 -0.86 8.87 -19.16
CA TYR A 458 0.08 9.25 -18.11
C TYR A 458 0.38 8.11 -17.13
N GLU A 459 1.18 7.17 -17.63
CA GLU A 459 1.60 5.93 -16.97
C GLU A 459 3.13 5.87 -16.84
N GLU A 460 3.81 7.02 -16.83
CA GLU A 460 5.27 7.11 -17.00
C GLU A 460 6.04 6.20 -16.04
N TYR A 461 5.71 6.20 -14.74
CA TYR A 461 6.40 5.35 -13.76
C TYR A 461 6.02 3.87 -13.85
N GLU A 462 4.75 3.53 -14.13
CA GLU A 462 4.34 2.13 -14.27
C GLU A 462 4.98 1.54 -15.51
N LYS A 463 4.97 2.27 -16.62
CA LYS A 463 5.67 1.91 -17.83
C LYS A 463 7.15 1.67 -17.56
N LYS A 464 7.85 2.61 -16.91
CA LYS A 464 9.26 2.43 -16.52
C LYS A 464 9.47 1.23 -15.60
N PHE A 465 8.53 0.96 -14.69
CA PHE A 465 8.60 -0.21 -13.83
C PHE A 465 8.52 -1.52 -14.64
N TYR A 466 7.56 -1.62 -15.57
CA TYR A 466 7.42 -2.80 -16.43
C TYR A 466 8.55 -2.90 -17.47
N ASP A 467 9.12 -1.78 -17.91
CA ASP A 467 10.31 -1.74 -18.76
C ASP A 467 11.54 -2.27 -18.02
N GLU A 468 11.76 -1.88 -16.76
CA GLU A 468 12.80 -2.47 -15.90
C GLU A 468 12.58 -3.97 -15.68
N LEU A 469 11.32 -4.38 -15.46
CA LEU A 469 10.98 -5.79 -15.30
C LEU A 469 11.29 -6.60 -16.57
N LYS A 470 10.92 -6.06 -17.74
CA LYS A 470 11.18 -6.68 -19.05
C LYS A 470 12.65 -6.68 -19.41
N ALA A 471 13.38 -5.60 -19.13
CA ALA A 471 14.81 -5.52 -19.39
C ALA A 471 15.60 -6.56 -18.60
N LYS A 472 15.14 -6.90 -17.39
CA LYS A 472 15.80 -7.89 -16.54
C LYS A 472 15.37 -9.34 -16.78
N TYR A 473 14.09 -9.56 -17.09
CA TYR A 473 13.48 -10.91 -17.09
C TYR A 473 12.75 -11.25 -18.37
N GLU A 474 12.82 -10.40 -19.39
CA GLU A 474 12.14 -10.58 -20.68
C GLU A 474 10.65 -10.89 -20.48
N ASP A 475 10.18 -12.03 -20.98
CA ASP A 475 8.80 -12.50 -20.85
C ASP A 475 8.56 -13.32 -19.57
N GLU A 476 9.60 -13.61 -18.79
CA GLU A 476 9.52 -14.38 -17.53
C GLU A 476 9.25 -13.53 -16.29
N GLY A 477 9.02 -12.22 -16.43
CA GLY A 477 8.78 -11.31 -15.30
C GLY A 477 7.70 -11.79 -14.33
N LEU A 478 6.61 -12.39 -14.83
CA LEU A 478 5.57 -13.01 -14.00
C LEU A 478 6.12 -14.19 -13.20
N ASN A 479 6.80 -15.13 -13.87
CA ASN A 479 7.34 -16.31 -13.21
C ASN A 479 8.37 -15.93 -12.14
N LYS A 480 9.21 -14.93 -12.43
CA LYS A 480 10.18 -14.41 -11.46
C LYS A 480 9.50 -13.76 -10.27
N PHE A 481 8.45 -12.98 -10.51
CA PHE A 481 7.67 -12.39 -9.43
C PHE A 481 6.99 -13.46 -8.55
N LEU A 482 6.36 -14.48 -9.15
CA LEU A 482 5.73 -15.59 -8.42
C LEU A 482 6.74 -16.43 -7.62
N GLU A 483 7.94 -16.65 -8.16
CA GLU A 483 9.07 -17.27 -7.44
C GLU A 483 9.42 -16.43 -6.22
N LYS A 484 9.54 -15.10 -6.38
CA LYS A 484 9.84 -14.18 -5.27
C LYS A 484 8.75 -14.13 -4.20
N LEU A 485 7.48 -14.26 -4.58
CA LEU A 485 6.38 -14.41 -3.60
C LEU A 485 6.55 -15.69 -2.77
N SER A 486 7.08 -16.75 -3.37
CA SER A 486 7.36 -18.01 -2.68
C SER A 486 8.61 -17.93 -1.80
N ASP A 487 9.52 -16.99 -2.09
CA ASP A 487 10.74 -16.71 -1.34
C ASP A 487 10.51 -15.87 -0.07
N GLU A 488 9.29 -15.42 0.20
CA GLU A 488 8.93 -14.76 1.45
C GLU A 488 9.16 -15.70 2.65
N GLU A 489 9.80 -15.22 3.72
CA GLU A 489 10.16 -16.05 4.87
C GLU A 489 8.94 -16.76 5.48
N VAL A 490 7.82 -16.05 5.58
CA VAL A 490 6.57 -16.64 6.08
C VAL A 490 5.99 -17.74 5.19
N CYS A 491 6.36 -17.78 3.90
CA CYS A 491 5.97 -18.81 2.96
C CYS A 491 6.92 -20.03 2.98
N LYS A 492 8.10 -19.93 3.60
CA LYS A 492 9.10 -21.00 3.71
C LYS A 492 9.00 -21.85 4.98
N ILE A 493 8.23 -21.41 5.99
CA ILE A 493 8.16 -22.07 7.32
C ILE A 493 7.55 -23.50 7.25
N PHE A 494 6.92 -23.88 6.14
CA PHE A 494 6.24 -25.16 6.01
C PHE A 494 7.21 -26.34 5.92
N LYS A 495 6.90 -27.42 6.66
CA LYS A 495 7.65 -28.68 6.59
C LYS A 495 7.33 -29.39 5.27
N GLU A 496 8.21 -29.31 4.28
CA GLU A 496 7.97 -29.78 2.91
C GLU A 496 7.35 -31.19 2.82
N LYS A 497 7.85 -32.15 3.62
CA LYS A 497 7.38 -33.55 3.59
C LYS A 497 5.97 -33.76 4.16
N GLU A 498 5.49 -32.86 5.03
CA GLU A 498 4.21 -33.02 5.73
C GLU A 498 3.16 -31.98 5.32
N GLU A 499 3.59 -30.77 4.98
CA GLU A 499 2.73 -29.60 4.75
C GLU A 499 2.78 -29.13 3.30
N GLY A 500 3.71 -29.68 2.51
CA GLY A 500 4.04 -29.21 1.18
C GLY A 500 4.87 -27.92 1.22
N ARG A 501 5.42 -27.57 0.06
CA ARG A 501 6.08 -26.28 -0.19
C ARG A 501 5.07 -25.31 -0.79
N ILE A 502 5.15 -24.03 -0.44
CA ILE A 502 4.43 -22.99 -1.19
C ILE A 502 5.24 -22.68 -2.44
N ASP A 503 4.61 -22.85 -3.59
CA ASP A 503 5.15 -22.49 -4.89
C ASP A 503 4.04 -21.85 -5.70
N PHE A 504 4.07 -20.52 -5.80
CA PHE A 504 3.06 -19.78 -6.56
C PHE A 504 3.23 -19.94 -8.08
N LYS A 505 4.36 -20.49 -8.56
CA LYS A 505 4.54 -20.74 -9.99
C LYS A 505 3.69 -21.91 -10.48
N ASN A 506 3.43 -22.89 -9.61
CA ASN A 506 2.86 -24.20 -9.93
C ASN A 506 1.42 -24.41 -9.46
#